data_AF-A0A962B4Z8-F1
#
_entry.id   AF-A0A962B4Z8-F1
#
_cell.length_a   1.000
_cell.length_b   1.000
_cell.length_c   1.000
_cell.angle_alpha   90.00
_cell.angle_beta   90.00
_cell.angle_gamma   90.00
#
_symmetry.space_group_name_H-M   'P 1'
#
loop_
_entity.id
_entity.type
_entity.pdbx_description
1 polymer ?
#
loop_
_entity_poly.entity_id
_entity_poly.type
_entity_poly.pdbx_seq_one_letter_code
_entity_poly.pdbx_strand_id
1 'polypeptide(L)'
;TVVTDRNDLPRDTKGQSGPFNFRTHPAGLRHLVGTGFNLLSLANNHSMDYGVPGLVETLRHVAALKRLGVKAAAGIGMTREEAGRPQAVEVRGSRLAFAAIGIVTNNLARHRAGPSQPGQIAYRFDEDFDEILRRLKGTDAAYRILSIHYGTEGQVRTDRRQLADWRGKAVKAGGIDLVVGHHAHVVRGVELVGSSVVFYGLGNFLHHGTADMRGKGICRDYGLMARVHLVRQADGRLRARAVEAIPVTGTHNRPERLKPADSAARIHVLNYLAGTLGSGDGSAVGMRFTPQTDGRGLFCLPGAVAEAGRIGKLCATWRPAPAIPAALRARIAAACAR
;
A
#
# COMPACT_ATOMS: atom_id res chain seq x y z
N THR A 1 3.75 12.84 3.36
CA THR A 1 3.45 14.15 3.96
C THR A 1 4.38 14.40 5.12
N VAL A 2 4.81 15.66 5.31
CA VAL A 2 5.65 16.10 6.43
C VAL A 2 4.89 16.03 7.76
N VAL A 3 5.53 15.51 8.81
CA VAL A 3 5.00 15.49 10.18
C VAL A 3 5.75 16.53 11.01
N THR A 4 5.07 17.55 11.49
CA THR A 4 5.69 18.60 12.32
C THR A 4 4.64 19.40 13.11
N ASP A 5 5.01 19.81 14.32
CA ASP A 5 4.27 20.79 15.13
C ASP A 5 4.75 22.24 14.87
N ARG A 6 5.74 22.42 14.00
CA ARG A 6 6.27 23.73 13.60
C ARG A 6 5.46 24.37 12.50
N ASN A 7 5.20 25.67 12.68
CA ASN A 7 4.50 26.49 11.70
C ASN A 7 5.42 27.42 10.89
N ASP A 8 6.68 27.54 11.28
CA ASP A 8 7.70 28.44 10.74
C ASP A 8 8.51 27.83 9.58
N LEU A 9 8.32 26.55 9.27
CA LEU A 9 9.06 25.92 8.18
C LEU A 9 8.65 26.51 6.81
N PRO A 10 9.60 26.92 5.98
CA PRO A 10 9.30 27.39 4.63
C PRO A 10 8.77 26.23 3.78
N ARG A 11 7.75 26.51 2.97
CA ARG A 11 7.22 25.56 1.99
C ARG A 11 8.23 25.40 0.85
N ASP A 12 8.51 24.16 0.43
CA ASP A 12 9.26 23.94 -0.81
C ASP A 12 8.39 24.34 -2.00
N THR A 13 8.93 25.15 -2.91
CA THR A 13 8.19 25.64 -4.08
C THR A 13 7.94 24.54 -5.13
N LYS A 14 8.68 23.43 -5.03
CA LYS A 14 8.63 22.28 -5.95
C LYS A 14 8.83 22.66 -7.42
N GLY A 15 9.47 23.81 -7.68
CA GLY A 15 9.60 24.38 -9.02
C GLY A 15 8.26 24.75 -9.66
N GLN A 16 7.25 25.08 -8.85
CA GLN A 16 5.88 25.39 -9.30
C GLN A 16 5.41 26.74 -8.74
N SER A 17 4.50 27.37 -9.47
CA SER A 17 3.68 28.47 -8.93
C SER A 17 2.50 27.87 -8.17
N GLY A 18 2.41 28.11 -6.86
CA GLY A 18 1.32 27.60 -6.01
C GLY A 18 1.30 26.08 -5.77
N PRO A 19 2.41 25.44 -5.34
CA PRO A 19 2.41 24.00 -5.04
C PRO A 19 1.47 23.65 -3.88
N PHE A 20 0.91 22.43 -3.93
CA PHE A 20 0.28 21.82 -2.75
C PHE A 20 1.36 21.33 -1.79
N ASN A 21 1.45 21.94 -0.61
CA ASN A 21 2.32 21.49 0.49
C ASN A 21 1.47 20.97 1.65
N PHE A 22 1.55 19.68 1.92
CA PHE A 22 0.86 19.05 3.03
C PHE A 22 1.79 18.91 4.24
N ARG A 23 1.22 19.16 5.41
CA ARG A 23 1.80 18.76 6.71
C ARG A 23 0.72 18.17 7.59
N THR A 24 1.13 17.35 8.54
CA THR A 24 0.25 16.83 9.59
C THR A 24 0.87 17.07 10.96
N HIS A 25 0.02 17.38 11.94
CA HIS A 25 0.47 17.56 13.31
C HIS A 25 0.85 16.19 13.92
N PRO A 26 1.94 16.09 14.72
CA PRO A 26 2.39 14.83 15.32
C PRO A 26 1.37 14.16 16.22
N ALA A 27 0.39 14.90 16.74
CA ALA A 27 -0.73 14.34 17.49
C ALA A 27 -1.59 13.38 16.63
N GLY A 28 -1.79 13.69 15.34
CA GLY A 28 -2.51 12.82 14.42
C GLY A 28 -1.77 11.50 14.19
N LEU A 29 -0.46 11.55 13.98
CA LEU A 29 0.36 10.35 13.86
C LEU A 29 0.39 9.54 15.16
N ARG A 30 0.51 10.20 16.32
CA ARG A 30 0.38 9.57 17.65
C ARG A 30 -0.95 8.83 17.80
N HIS A 31 -2.05 9.44 17.40
CA HIS A 31 -3.37 8.81 17.44
C HIS A 31 -3.41 7.54 16.58
N LEU A 32 -2.95 7.61 15.32
CA LEU A 32 -2.89 6.44 14.44
C LEU A 32 -2.05 5.30 15.05
N VAL A 33 -0.89 5.61 15.62
CA VAL A 33 -0.05 4.63 16.31
C VAL A 33 -0.80 4.01 17.50
N GLY A 34 -1.48 4.82 18.30
CA GLY A 34 -2.32 4.36 19.41
C GLY A 34 -3.47 3.43 19.00
N THR A 35 -3.96 3.54 17.75
CA THR A 35 -4.96 2.59 17.20
C THR A 35 -4.37 1.28 16.67
N GLY A 36 -3.04 1.16 16.62
CA GLY A 36 -2.32 -0.07 16.24
C GLY A 36 -1.51 0.01 14.95
N PHE A 37 -1.45 1.16 14.26
CA PHE A 37 -0.55 1.33 13.12
C PHE A 37 0.91 1.38 13.58
N ASN A 38 1.75 0.47 13.10
CA ASN A 38 3.11 0.33 13.60
C ASN A 38 4.19 0.12 12.53
N LEU A 39 3.82 0.02 11.25
CA LEU A 39 4.73 0.08 10.11
C LEU A 39 4.37 1.31 9.27
N LEU A 40 5.30 2.24 9.10
CA LEU A 40 5.04 3.53 8.46
C LEU A 40 5.80 3.65 7.14
N SER A 41 5.08 3.76 6.04
CA SER A 41 5.66 4.12 4.75
C SER A 41 5.84 5.62 4.69
N LEU A 42 7.10 6.08 4.70
CA LEU A 42 7.42 7.51 4.69
C LEU A 42 7.70 8.03 3.28
N ALA A 43 8.06 7.17 2.32
CA ALA A 43 8.28 7.56 0.93
C ALA A 43 6.96 7.94 0.23
N ASN A 44 6.90 9.15 -0.30
CA ASN A 44 5.82 9.72 -1.11
C ASN A 44 6.26 11.07 -1.69
N ASN A 45 5.56 11.58 -2.70
CA ASN A 45 5.82 12.90 -3.28
C ASN A 45 5.78 14.02 -2.22
N HIS A 46 4.93 13.89 -1.22
CA HIS A 46 4.73 14.90 -0.18
C HIS A 46 5.69 14.82 1.02
N SER A 47 6.75 14.04 0.94
CA SER A 47 7.72 13.87 2.04
C SER A 47 8.67 15.05 2.19
N MET A 48 8.81 15.84 1.12
CA MET A 48 9.74 16.97 1.00
C MET A 48 9.01 18.31 0.88
N ASP A 49 7.75 18.39 1.30
CA ASP A 49 6.91 19.58 1.15
C ASP A 49 7.42 20.81 1.91
N TYR A 50 8.29 20.59 2.89
CA TYR A 50 8.96 21.64 3.65
C TYR A 50 10.49 21.44 3.60
N GLY A 51 10.97 20.89 2.47
CA GLY A 51 12.38 20.60 2.22
C GLY A 51 13.00 19.66 3.25
N VAL A 52 14.33 19.74 3.38
CA VAL A 52 15.11 19.00 4.37
C VAL A 52 14.64 19.29 5.81
N PRO A 53 14.33 20.53 6.23
CA PRO A 53 13.81 20.80 7.57
C PRO A 53 12.54 19.99 7.90
N GLY A 54 11.60 19.90 6.96
CA GLY A 54 10.38 19.09 7.13
C GLY A 54 10.64 17.59 7.21
N LEU A 55 11.59 17.08 6.41
CA LEU A 55 12.01 15.68 6.48
C LEU A 55 12.63 15.37 7.85
N VAL A 56 13.50 16.25 8.37
CA VAL A 56 14.13 16.11 9.69
C VAL A 56 13.09 16.07 10.80
N GLU A 57 12.10 16.96 10.75
CA GLU A 57 10.98 16.96 11.70
C GLU A 57 10.19 15.64 11.64
N THR A 58 9.94 15.13 10.43
CA THR A 58 9.26 13.84 10.24
C THR A 58 10.05 12.70 10.89
N LEU A 59 11.35 12.62 10.64
CA LEU A 59 12.24 11.62 11.25
C LEU A 59 12.28 11.76 12.78
N ARG A 60 12.39 12.98 13.31
CA ARG A 60 12.39 13.28 14.76
C ARG A 60 11.11 12.76 15.43
N HIS A 61 9.95 13.10 14.88
CA HIS A 61 8.67 12.68 15.45
C HIS A 61 8.44 11.17 15.35
N VAL A 62 8.79 10.56 14.22
CA VAL A 62 8.71 9.11 14.05
C VAL A 62 9.64 8.37 15.01
N ALA A 63 10.86 8.86 15.22
CA ALA A 63 11.79 8.29 16.19
C ALA A 63 11.21 8.34 17.62
N ALA A 64 10.58 9.46 18.00
CA ALA A 64 9.93 9.61 19.30
C ALA A 64 8.72 8.66 19.52
N LEU A 65 8.16 8.10 18.44
CA LEU A 65 7.04 7.15 18.46
C LEU A 65 7.46 5.68 18.59
N LYS A 66 8.76 5.36 18.49
CA LYS A 66 9.24 3.98 18.67
C LYS A 66 8.85 3.41 20.04
N ARG A 67 8.94 4.23 21.10
CA ARG A 67 8.48 3.89 22.46
C ARG A 67 6.96 3.68 22.59
N LEU A 68 6.18 4.16 21.62
CA LEU A 68 4.72 4.01 21.57
C LEU A 68 4.29 2.87 20.63
N GLY A 69 5.23 2.05 20.14
CA GLY A 69 4.93 0.83 19.41
C GLY A 69 5.17 0.90 17.90
N VAL A 70 5.68 2.01 17.35
CA VAL A 70 6.18 2.01 15.96
C VAL A 70 7.34 1.03 15.85
N LYS A 71 7.16 0.01 15.01
CA LYS A 71 8.13 -1.05 14.77
C LYS A 71 9.06 -0.74 13.62
N ALA A 72 8.54 -0.11 12.56
CA ALA A 72 9.35 0.33 11.44
C ALA A 72 8.78 1.59 10.78
N ALA A 73 9.66 2.40 10.23
CA ALA A 73 9.30 3.55 9.41
C ALA A 73 10.37 3.77 8.34
N ALA A 74 10.02 3.55 7.06
CA ALA A 74 11.00 3.38 5.99
C ALA A 74 10.74 4.32 4.80
N GLY A 75 11.76 4.53 3.98
CA GLY A 75 11.67 5.19 2.67
C GLY A 75 12.14 6.64 2.63
N ILE A 76 12.50 7.25 3.76
CA ILE A 76 13.21 8.53 3.81
C ILE A 76 14.39 8.43 4.79
N GLY A 77 15.41 9.26 4.61
CA GLY A 77 16.59 9.27 5.47
C GLY A 77 17.46 10.50 5.26
N MET A 78 18.48 10.67 6.11
CA MET A 78 19.51 11.71 5.95
C MET A 78 20.51 11.37 4.86
N THR A 79 20.57 10.09 4.48
CA THR A 79 21.42 9.57 3.40
C THR A 79 20.67 8.54 2.58
N ARG A 80 21.21 8.19 1.40
CA ARG A 80 20.71 7.10 0.54
C ARG A 80 20.73 5.75 1.26
N GLU A 81 21.76 5.51 2.06
CA GLU A 81 21.87 4.29 2.88
C GLU A 81 20.70 4.19 3.86
N GLU A 82 20.42 5.27 4.60
CA GLU A 82 19.30 5.29 5.56
C GLU A 82 17.94 5.17 4.88
N ALA A 83 17.72 5.94 3.80
CA ALA A 83 16.45 5.95 3.07
C ALA A 83 16.16 4.60 2.42
N GLY A 84 17.20 3.91 1.93
CA GLY A 84 17.09 2.63 1.23
C GLY A 84 17.17 1.39 2.10
N ARG A 85 17.49 1.52 3.40
CA ARG A 85 17.65 0.39 4.31
C ARG A 85 16.30 -0.25 4.67
N PRO A 86 16.08 -1.54 4.35
CA PRO A 86 14.95 -2.28 4.89
C PRO A 86 15.04 -2.39 6.41
N GLN A 87 13.91 -2.26 7.08
CA GLN A 87 13.82 -2.43 8.52
C GLN A 87 13.24 -3.81 8.84
N ALA A 88 13.97 -4.56 9.66
CA ALA A 88 13.52 -5.86 10.13
C ALA A 88 12.72 -5.72 11.43
N VAL A 89 11.64 -6.47 11.54
CA VAL A 89 10.72 -6.48 12.69
C VAL A 89 10.42 -7.92 13.10
N GLU A 90 10.59 -8.23 14.37
CA GLU A 90 10.19 -9.52 14.93
C GLU A 90 8.71 -9.56 15.29
N VAL A 91 8.00 -10.56 14.77
CA VAL A 91 6.58 -10.80 15.04
C VAL A 91 6.37 -12.29 15.31
N ARG A 92 6.07 -12.64 16.57
CA ARG A 92 5.81 -14.03 17.00
C ARG A 92 6.90 -15.01 16.53
N GLY A 93 8.15 -14.63 16.74
CA GLY A 93 9.34 -15.39 16.32
C GLY A 93 9.58 -15.43 14.81
N SER A 94 8.88 -14.63 14.01
CA SER A 94 9.13 -14.47 12.58
C SER A 94 9.71 -13.10 12.31
N ARG A 95 10.82 -13.06 11.57
CA ARG A 95 11.41 -11.81 11.10
C ARG A 95 10.73 -11.34 9.82
N LEU A 96 10.18 -10.13 9.83
CA LEU A 96 9.59 -9.45 8.67
C LEU A 96 10.55 -8.35 8.21
N ALA A 97 10.77 -8.20 6.91
CA ALA A 97 11.50 -7.06 6.35
C ALA A 97 10.52 -6.08 5.71
N PHE A 98 10.66 -4.79 6.00
CA PHE A 98 9.82 -3.72 5.48
C PHE A 98 10.67 -2.62 4.85
N ALA A 99 10.37 -2.26 3.61
CA ALA A 99 10.92 -1.08 2.96
C ALA A 99 9.83 -0.28 2.25
N ALA A 100 10.14 0.98 1.94
CA ALA A 100 9.25 1.85 1.17
C ALA A 100 10.03 2.64 0.12
N ILE A 101 9.39 2.87 -1.03
CA ILE A 101 9.92 3.66 -2.14
C ILE A 101 8.77 4.47 -2.75
N GLY A 102 9.06 5.61 -3.37
CA GLY A 102 8.00 6.48 -3.87
C GLY A 102 8.37 7.36 -5.05
N ILE A 103 7.37 8.08 -5.57
CA ILE A 103 7.58 9.18 -6.51
C ILE A 103 8.24 10.35 -5.79
N VAL A 104 9.33 10.84 -6.36
CA VAL A 104 9.91 12.14 -6.02
C VAL A 104 9.11 13.21 -6.77
N THR A 105 8.60 14.22 -6.05
CA THR A 105 7.82 15.29 -6.69
C THR A 105 8.58 15.88 -7.86
N ASN A 106 7.94 15.91 -9.04
CA ASN A 106 8.47 16.46 -10.29
C ASN A 106 9.86 15.90 -10.66
N ASN A 107 10.23 14.69 -10.20
CA ASN A 107 11.56 14.12 -10.39
C ASN A 107 12.72 15.03 -9.92
N LEU A 108 12.47 15.89 -8.94
CA LEU A 108 13.46 16.83 -8.45
C LEU A 108 14.61 16.10 -7.76
N ALA A 109 15.82 16.19 -8.34
CA ALA A 109 17.01 15.53 -7.81
C ALA A 109 17.28 15.88 -6.33
N ARG A 110 17.00 17.12 -5.90
CA ARG A 110 17.13 17.57 -4.51
C ARG A 110 16.21 16.87 -3.49
N HIS A 111 15.20 16.13 -3.96
CA HIS A 111 14.27 15.36 -3.12
C HIS A 111 14.61 13.85 -3.10
N ARG A 112 15.59 13.43 -3.92
CA ARG A 112 16.13 12.07 -3.95
C ARG A 112 17.28 11.97 -2.95
N ALA A 113 17.35 10.87 -2.20
CA ALA A 113 18.43 10.67 -1.25
C ALA A 113 19.76 10.38 -1.96
N GLY A 114 20.83 11.02 -1.50
CA GLY A 114 22.21 10.80 -1.97
C GLY A 114 23.14 10.40 -0.82
N PRO A 115 24.44 10.18 -1.05
CA PRO A 115 25.38 9.76 0.00
C PRO A 115 25.39 10.68 1.23
N SER A 116 25.26 11.99 1.01
CA SER A 116 25.18 13.04 2.05
C SER A 116 23.95 13.95 1.91
N GLN A 117 22.97 13.53 1.11
CA GLN A 117 21.77 14.33 0.81
C GLN A 117 20.52 13.65 1.38
N PRO A 118 19.77 14.32 2.28
CA PRO A 118 18.51 13.81 2.78
C PRO A 118 17.44 13.72 1.69
N GLY A 119 16.59 12.71 1.78
CA GLY A 119 15.51 12.53 0.82
C GLY A 119 14.90 11.14 0.88
N GLN A 120 14.30 10.72 -0.23
CA GLN A 120 13.74 9.37 -0.40
C GLN A 120 14.40 8.61 -1.54
N ILE A 121 14.24 7.28 -1.51
CA ILE A 121 14.55 6.44 -2.69
C ILE A 121 13.39 6.54 -3.69
N ALA A 122 13.72 6.59 -4.98
CA ALA A 122 12.79 7.01 -6.01
C ALA A 122 12.54 5.91 -7.07
N TYR A 123 11.30 5.41 -7.19
CA TYR A 123 11.02 4.27 -8.07
C TYR A 123 11.26 4.56 -9.56
N ARG A 124 11.21 5.85 -9.96
CA ARG A 124 11.37 6.27 -11.36
C ARG A 124 12.81 6.11 -11.88
N PHE A 125 13.78 5.91 -10.97
CA PHE A 125 15.15 5.61 -11.32
C PHE A 125 15.34 4.09 -11.15
N ASP A 126 15.58 3.37 -12.25
CA ASP A 126 15.67 1.91 -12.23
C ASP A 126 16.73 1.42 -11.23
N GLU A 127 17.84 2.13 -11.09
CA GLU A 127 18.91 1.83 -10.12
C GLU A 127 18.45 1.86 -8.65
N ASP A 128 17.54 2.79 -8.30
CA ASP A 128 16.95 2.91 -6.97
C ASP A 128 15.93 1.79 -6.72
N PHE A 129 15.11 1.50 -7.73
CA PHE A 129 14.14 0.41 -7.65
C PHE A 129 14.84 -0.93 -7.47
N ASP A 130 15.82 -1.23 -8.31
CA ASP A 130 16.60 -2.46 -8.25
C ASP A 130 17.34 -2.54 -6.91
N GLU A 131 17.87 -1.42 -6.39
CA GLU A 131 18.54 -1.40 -5.08
C GLU A 131 17.64 -1.80 -3.93
N ILE A 132 16.43 -1.24 -3.84
CA ILE A 132 15.48 -1.62 -2.80
C ILE A 132 15.16 -3.11 -2.90
N LEU A 133 14.98 -3.64 -4.11
CA LEU A 133 14.73 -5.06 -4.31
C LEU A 133 15.92 -5.92 -3.87
N ARG A 134 17.16 -5.56 -4.23
CA ARG A 134 18.37 -6.27 -3.77
C ARG A 134 18.50 -6.25 -2.26
N ARG A 135 18.32 -5.09 -1.63
CA ARG A 135 18.42 -4.94 -0.17
C ARG A 135 17.36 -5.76 0.56
N LEU A 136 16.11 -5.73 0.09
CA LEU A 136 15.03 -6.57 0.66
C LEU A 136 15.32 -8.06 0.48
N LYS A 137 15.75 -8.48 -0.71
CA LYS A 137 16.10 -9.88 -1.00
C LYS A 137 17.24 -10.37 -0.11
N GLY A 138 18.28 -9.54 0.07
CA GLY A 138 19.44 -9.83 0.94
C GLY A 138 19.17 -9.70 2.43
N THR A 139 18.02 -9.15 2.84
CA THR A 139 17.61 -9.15 4.26
C THR A 139 17.08 -10.54 4.63
N ASP A 140 17.65 -11.14 5.67
CA ASP A 140 17.13 -12.35 6.28
C ASP A 140 15.76 -12.08 6.89
N ALA A 141 14.72 -12.65 6.30
CA ALA A 141 13.34 -12.46 6.68
C ALA A 141 12.45 -13.60 6.18
N ALA A 142 11.52 -14.02 7.03
CA ALA A 142 10.47 -14.96 6.70
C ALA A 142 9.40 -14.35 5.77
N TYR A 143 9.28 -13.01 5.75
CA TYR A 143 8.33 -12.27 4.91
C TYR A 143 8.85 -10.88 4.55
N ARG A 144 8.78 -10.51 3.26
CA ARG A 144 9.28 -9.23 2.74
C ARG A 144 8.13 -8.37 2.24
N ILE A 145 8.05 -7.15 2.75
CA ILE A 145 6.99 -6.18 2.47
C ILE A 145 7.61 -4.95 1.80
N LEU A 146 7.10 -4.59 0.63
CA LEU A 146 7.47 -3.37 -0.08
C LEU A 146 6.26 -2.47 -0.24
N SER A 147 6.33 -1.27 0.32
CA SER A 147 5.36 -0.20 0.09
C SER A 147 5.81 0.70 -1.06
N ILE A 148 4.95 0.96 -2.06
CA ILE A 148 5.32 1.71 -3.26
C ILE A 148 4.32 2.84 -3.53
N HIS A 149 4.77 4.09 -3.45
CA HIS A 149 4.00 5.28 -3.81
C HIS A 149 4.18 5.57 -5.31
N TYR A 150 3.27 5.08 -6.17
CA TYR A 150 3.52 4.94 -7.62
C TYR A 150 2.36 5.39 -8.50
N GLY A 151 2.71 5.91 -9.69
CA GLY A 151 1.80 6.02 -10.83
C GLY A 151 1.18 7.40 -10.97
N THR A 152 0.00 7.45 -11.57
CA THR A 152 -0.75 8.68 -11.81
C THR A 152 -2.00 8.72 -10.92
N GLU A 153 -2.27 9.88 -10.32
CA GLU A 153 -3.46 10.11 -9.51
C GLU A 153 -4.75 9.91 -10.32
N GLY A 154 -5.77 9.30 -9.72
CA GLY A 154 -7.07 9.06 -10.33
C GLY A 154 -7.12 7.99 -11.42
N GLN A 155 -5.97 7.49 -11.88
CA GLN A 155 -5.90 6.39 -12.84
C GLN A 155 -6.35 5.10 -12.15
N VAL A 156 -7.45 4.50 -12.63
CA VAL A 156 -8.06 3.31 -11.99
C VAL A 156 -7.41 2.01 -12.46
N ARG A 157 -7.00 1.92 -13.72
CA ARG A 157 -6.39 0.72 -14.29
C ARG A 157 -4.88 0.72 -14.10
N THR A 158 -4.35 -0.44 -13.70
CA THR A 158 -2.91 -0.69 -13.64
C THR A 158 -2.32 -0.62 -15.05
N ASP A 159 -1.25 0.16 -15.23
CA ASP A 159 -0.56 0.27 -16.52
C ASP A 159 0.48 -0.85 -16.72
N ARG A 160 0.96 -0.99 -17.96
CA ARG A 160 1.92 -2.05 -18.35
C ARG A 160 3.25 -1.93 -17.61
N ARG A 161 3.72 -0.71 -17.34
CA ARG A 161 5.00 -0.48 -16.65
C ARG A 161 4.89 -0.92 -15.19
N GLN A 162 3.78 -0.59 -14.52
CA GLN A 162 3.49 -1.02 -13.15
C GLN A 162 3.42 -2.55 -13.06
N LEU A 163 2.78 -3.22 -14.02
CA LEU A 163 2.77 -4.69 -14.09
C LEU A 163 4.19 -5.25 -14.23
N ALA A 164 4.99 -4.73 -15.18
CA ALA A 164 6.36 -5.20 -15.40
C ALA A 164 7.24 -5.03 -14.15
N ASP A 165 7.21 -3.85 -13.53
CA ASP A 165 8.03 -3.56 -12.35
C ASP A 165 7.58 -4.37 -11.12
N TRP A 166 6.27 -4.54 -10.90
CA TRP A 166 5.80 -5.12 -9.64
C TRP A 166 5.67 -6.63 -9.72
N ARG A 167 5.07 -7.15 -10.78
CA ARG A 167 4.94 -8.59 -11.00
C ARG A 167 6.30 -9.18 -11.39
N GLY A 168 6.96 -8.58 -12.38
CA GLY A 168 8.23 -9.07 -12.92
C GLY A 168 9.39 -8.82 -11.98
N LYS A 169 9.74 -7.54 -11.74
CA LYS A 169 10.93 -7.21 -10.95
C LYS A 169 10.70 -7.46 -9.45
N ALA A 170 9.71 -6.84 -8.82
CA ALA A 170 9.56 -6.91 -7.37
C ALA A 170 9.21 -8.33 -6.88
N VAL A 171 8.18 -8.95 -7.44
CA VAL A 171 7.78 -10.29 -7.00
C VAL A 171 8.67 -11.38 -7.59
N LYS A 172 8.66 -11.58 -8.93
CA LYS A 172 9.33 -12.75 -9.55
C LYS A 172 10.85 -12.72 -9.37
N ALA A 173 11.52 -11.59 -9.58
CA ALA A 173 12.97 -11.50 -9.44
C ALA A 173 13.44 -11.13 -8.02
N GLY A 174 12.73 -10.21 -7.36
CA GLY A 174 13.06 -9.65 -6.05
C GLY A 174 12.60 -10.50 -4.86
N GLY A 175 11.67 -11.45 -5.08
CA GLY A 175 11.18 -12.34 -4.02
C GLY A 175 10.39 -11.63 -2.93
N ILE A 176 9.73 -10.52 -3.27
CA ILE A 176 8.86 -9.77 -2.35
C ILE A 176 7.55 -10.53 -2.15
N ASP A 177 7.15 -10.71 -0.88
CA ASP A 177 5.96 -11.48 -0.52
C ASP A 177 4.67 -10.63 -0.47
N LEU A 178 4.80 -9.33 -0.18
CA LEU A 178 3.70 -8.37 -0.19
C LEU A 178 4.12 -7.04 -0.80
N VAL A 179 3.46 -6.64 -1.89
CA VAL A 179 3.61 -5.30 -2.49
C VAL A 179 2.36 -4.48 -2.20
N VAL A 180 2.54 -3.30 -1.60
CA VAL A 180 1.45 -2.41 -1.19
C VAL A 180 1.54 -1.08 -1.93
N GLY A 181 0.70 -0.92 -2.94
CA GLY A 181 0.58 0.27 -3.76
C GLY A 181 -0.33 1.35 -3.19
N HIS A 182 0.10 2.59 -3.35
CA HIS A 182 -0.66 3.81 -3.04
C HIS A 182 -0.23 4.94 -3.99
N HIS A 183 -0.57 6.21 -3.71
CA HIS A 183 -0.48 7.39 -4.60
C HIS A 183 -1.68 7.62 -5.52
N ALA A 184 -2.21 6.58 -6.17
CA ALA A 184 -3.28 6.76 -7.16
C ALA A 184 -4.59 7.37 -6.62
N HIS A 185 -4.75 7.46 -5.28
CA HIS A 185 -5.95 7.93 -4.59
C HIS A 185 -7.24 7.16 -4.92
N VAL A 186 -7.11 6.02 -5.61
CA VAL A 186 -8.21 5.11 -5.97
C VAL A 186 -7.79 3.66 -5.70
N VAL A 187 -8.77 2.82 -5.42
CA VAL A 187 -8.56 1.38 -5.27
C VAL A 187 -8.32 0.75 -6.64
N ARG A 188 -7.28 -0.09 -6.74
CA ARG A 188 -6.95 -0.86 -7.96
C ARG A 188 -7.03 -2.35 -7.68
N GLY A 189 -7.00 -3.16 -8.73
CA GLY A 189 -7.07 -4.61 -8.63
C GLY A 189 -5.97 -5.21 -7.73
N VAL A 190 -6.23 -6.40 -7.20
CA VAL A 190 -5.26 -7.18 -6.40
C VAL A 190 -4.86 -8.41 -7.20
N GLU A 191 -3.58 -8.76 -7.15
CA GLU A 191 -3.04 -9.92 -7.85
C GLU A 191 -2.31 -10.85 -6.88
N LEU A 192 -2.45 -12.15 -7.13
CA LEU A 192 -1.65 -13.20 -6.53
C LEU A 192 -0.62 -13.65 -7.56
N VAL A 193 0.67 -13.55 -7.24
CA VAL A 193 1.79 -13.96 -8.11
C VAL A 193 2.57 -15.03 -7.37
N GLY A 194 2.37 -16.30 -7.75
CA GLY A 194 2.78 -17.44 -6.92
C GLY A 194 2.12 -17.39 -5.54
N SER A 195 2.89 -17.08 -4.49
CA SER A 195 2.40 -16.91 -3.12
C SER A 195 2.40 -15.46 -2.62
N SER A 196 2.84 -14.53 -3.46
CA SER A 196 2.95 -13.11 -3.12
C SER A 196 1.68 -12.36 -3.48
N VAL A 197 1.28 -11.42 -2.61
CA VAL A 197 0.08 -10.59 -2.81
C VAL A 197 0.51 -9.19 -3.26
N VAL A 198 -0.12 -8.68 -4.32
CA VAL A 198 0.15 -7.36 -4.88
C VAL A 198 -1.13 -6.54 -4.87
N PHE A 199 -1.17 -5.51 -4.01
CA PHE A 199 -2.21 -4.49 -4.03
C PHE A 199 -1.74 -3.34 -4.93
N TYR A 200 -2.31 -3.18 -6.13
CA TYR A 200 -1.87 -2.12 -7.05
C TYR A 200 -2.26 -0.71 -6.62
N GLY A 201 -3.22 -0.58 -5.70
CA GLY A 201 -3.66 0.67 -5.13
C GLY A 201 -4.70 0.43 -4.04
N LEU A 202 -4.44 0.91 -2.82
CA LEU A 202 -5.38 0.82 -1.70
C LEU A 202 -6.37 2.00 -1.61
N GLY A 203 -6.25 3.00 -2.48
CA GLY A 203 -7.02 4.24 -2.36
C GLY A 203 -6.67 5.05 -1.11
N ASN A 204 -7.59 5.92 -0.69
CA ASN A 204 -7.41 6.77 0.48
C ASN A 204 -7.81 6.04 1.77
N PHE A 205 -7.08 6.26 2.87
CA PHE A 205 -7.56 5.85 4.19
C PHE A 205 -7.96 7.06 5.01
N LEU A 206 -6.98 7.85 5.48
CA LEU A 206 -7.19 9.10 6.21
C LEU A 206 -6.36 10.21 5.55
N HIS A 207 -7.02 11.06 4.78
CA HIS A 207 -6.41 12.18 4.06
C HIS A 207 -7.11 13.48 4.47
N HIS A 208 -6.85 13.92 5.71
CA HIS A 208 -7.52 15.07 6.31
C HIS A 208 -7.32 16.36 5.49
N GLY A 209 -8.40 17.12 5.30
CA GLY A 209 -8.38 18.38 4.56
C GLY A 209 -8.30 18.24 3.04
N THR A 210 -8.60 17.05 2.51
CA THR A 210 -8.66 16.79 1.06
C THR A 210 -10.09 16.58 0.57
N ALA A 211 -10.23 16.39 -0.74
CA ALA A 211 -11.54 16.28 -1.38
C ALA A 211 -12.33 15.08 -0.85
N ASP A 212 -13.63 15.30 -0.62
CA ASP A 212 -14.57 14.22 -0.39
C ASP A 212 -14.75 13.41 -1.68
N MET A 213 -14.39 12.13 -1.63
CA MET A 213 -14.44 11.23 -2.76
C MET A 213 -15.83 10.62 -3.00
N ARG A 214 -16.80 10.76 -2.07
CA ARG A 214 -18.11 10.08 -2.10
C ARG A 214 -18.97 10.38 -3.35
N GLY A 215 -18.64 11.42 -4.12
CA GLY A 215 -19.30 11.76 -5.39
C GLY A 215 -18.50 11.42 -6.66
N LYS A 216 -17.31 10.80 -6.55
CA LYS A 216 -16.40 10.59 -7.69
C LYS A 216 -16.67 9.31 -8.49
N GLY A 217 -17.75 8.61 -8.16
CA GLY A 217 -18.21 7.40 -8.82
C GLY A 217 -17.63 6.11 -8.22
N ILE A 218 -18.28 4.97 -8.54
CA ILE A 218 -18.08 3.68 -7.88
C ILE A 218 -16.64 3.13 -7.92
N CYS A 219 -15.82 3.59 -8.88
CA CYS A 219 -14.42 3.17 -9.01
C CYS A 219 -13.45 4.06 -8.21
N ARG A 220 -13.93 5.15 -7.59
CA ARG A 220 -13.09 6.20 -7.00
C ARG A 220 -13.56 6.68 -5.62
N ASP A 221 -14.74 6.26 -5.18
CA ASP A 221 -15.43 6.81 -4.02
C ASP A 221 -15.12 6.14 -2.67
N TYR A 222 -14.10 5.27 -2.65
CA TYR A 222 -13.76 4.46 -1.49
C TYR A 222 -12.25 4.20 -1.38
N GLY A 223 -11.84 3.81 -0.19
CA GLY A 223 -10.53 3.24 0.11
C GLY A 223 -10.62 1.77 0.48
N LEU A 224 -9.46 1.13 0.64
CA LEU A 224 -9.37 -0.28 0.99
C LEU A 224 -8.42 -0.48 2.17
N MET A 225 -8.94 -1.03 3.26
CA MET A 225 -8.11 -1.74 4.22
C MET A 225 -8.05 -3.21 3.82
N ALA A 226 -6.93 -3.88 4.12
CA ALA A 226 -6.79 -5.30 3.86
C ALA A 226 -6.24 -6.04 5.08
N ARG A 227 -6.62 -7.32 5.22
CA ARG A 227 -6.00 -8.24 6.16
C ARG A 227 -5.43 -9.43 5.40
N VAL A 228 -4.12 -9.61 5.46
CA VAL A 228 -3.43 -10.76 4.89
C VAL A 228 -3.15 -11.77 6.00
N HIS A 229 -3.66 -12.99 5.85
CA HIS A 229 -3.49 -14.07 6.81
C HIS A 229 -2.29 -14.93 6.42
N LEU A 230 -1.30 -15.00 7.30
CA LEU A 230 -0.04 -15.66 7.06
C LEU A 230 0.08 -16.96 7.85
N VAL A 231 0.67 -17.98 7.24
CA VAL A 231 1.06 -19.25 7.88
C VAL A 231 2.55 -19.47 7.69
N ARG A 232 3.23 -19.87 8.77
CA ARG A 232 4.62 -20.32 8.71
C ARG A 232 4.69 -21.71 8.08
N GLN A 233 5.48 -21.85 7.04
CA GLN A 233 5.75 -23.11 6.37
C GLN A 233 6.96 -23.82 7.00
N ALA A 234 7.18 -25.09 6.63
CA ALA A 234 8.30 -25.90 7.12
C ALA A 234 9.68 -25.29 6.77
N ASP A 235 9.78 -24.54 5.67
CA ASP A 235 10.98 -23.81 5.25
C ASP A 235 11.26 -22.54 6.10
N GLY A 236 10.46 -22.31 7.15
CA GLY A 236 10.56 -21.15 8.02
C GLY A 236 9.91 -19.87 7.47
N ARG A 237 9.52 -19.84 6.19
CA ARG A 237 8.91 -18.66 5.55
C ARG A 237 7.43 -18.52 5.89
N LEU A 238 6.97 -17.28 5.85
CA LEU A 238 5.55 -16.96 5.94
C LEU A 238 4.95 -16.92 4.52
N ARG A 239 3.72 -17.45 4.39
CA ARG A 239 2.95 -17.44 3.15
C ARG A 239 1.52 -16.98 3.39
N ALA A 240 0.98 -16.20 2.47
CA ALA A 240 -0.43 -15.83 2.52
C ALA A 240 -1.32 -17.07 2.26
N ARG A 241 -2.38 -17.20 3.05
CA ARG A 241 -3.41 -18.26 2.91
C ARG A 241 -4.81 -17.71 2.74
N ALA A 242 -5.08 -16.51 3.24
CA ALA A 242 -6.32 -15.81 2.97
C ALA A 242 -6.08 -14.30 2.96
N VAL A 243 -6.93 -13.58 2.24
CA VAL A 243 -6.93 -12.12 2.21
C VAL A 243 -8.35 -11.62 2.37
N GLU A 244 -8.54 -10.69 3.30
CA GLU A 244 -9.78 -9.93 3.45
C GLU A 244 -9.61 -8.53 2.87
N ALA A 245 -10.56 -8.11 2.05
CA ALA A 245 -10.71 -6.77 1.50
C ALA A 245 -11.81 -6.03 2.28
N ILE A 246 -11.52 -4.84 2.80
CA ILE A 246 -12.42 -4.08 3.67
C ILE A 246 -12.59 -2.67 3.10
N PRO A 247 -13.62 -2.45 2.27
CA PRO A 247 -13.93 -1.13 1.73
C PRO A 247 -14.27 -0.12 2.83
N VAL A 248 -13.69 1.08 2.72
CA VAL A 248 -13.88 2.19 3.66
C VAL A 248 -14.30 3.47 2.95
N THR A 249 -15.05 4.32 3.65
CA THR A 249 -15.46 5.66 3.19
C THR A 249 -15.15 6.71 4.25
N GLY A 250 -15.54 7.96 4.03
CA GLY A 250 -15.24 9.06 4.97
C GLY A 250 -13.76 9.44 5.04
N THR A 251 -12.98 9.04 4.03
CA THR A 251 -11.51 9.06 4.06
C THR A 251 -10.89 10.45 4.16
N HIS A 252 -11.64 11.50 3.83
CA HIS A 252 -11.20 12.90 3.92
C HIS A 252 -11.30 13.47 5.35
N ASN A 253 -11.96 12.76 6.27
CA ASN A 253 -12.20 13.24 7.62
C ASN A 253 -12.11 12.10 8.66
N ARG A 254 -13.10 11.20 8.68
CA ARG A 254 -13.21 10.09 9.64
C ARG A 254 -13.48 8.79 8.88
N PRO A 255 -12.48 7.91 8.73
CA PRO A 255 -12.63 6.68 7.99
C PRO A 255 -13.56 5.72 8.72
N GLU A 256 -14.49 5.12 7.98
CA GLU A 256 -15.41 4.11 8.48
C GLU A 256 -15.63 3.02 7.43
N ARG A 257 -16.08 1.84 7.85
CA ARG A 257 -16.43 0.77 6.91
C ARG A 257 -17.65 1.17 6.10
N LEU A 258 -17.65 0.84 4.81
CA LEU A 258 -18.86 0.93 4.01
C LEU A 258 -19.93 -0.02 4.56
N LYS A 259 -21.21 0.38 4.44
CA LYS A 259 -22.34 -0.49 4.78
C LYS A 259 -22.29 -1.76 3.92
N PRO A 260 -22.74 -2.93 4.42
CA PRO A 260 -22.56 -4.21 3.70
C PRO A 260 -23.01 -4.22 2.24
N ALA A 261 -24.19 -3.65 1.93
CA ALA A 261 -24.70 -3.58 0.56
C ALA A 261 -23.80 -2.72 -0.37
N ASP A 262 -23.40 -1.53 0.09
CA ASP A 262 -22.48 -0.66 -0.64
C ASP A 262 -21.11 -1.30 -0.81
N SER A 263 -20.64 -1.98 0.23
CA SER A 263 -19.35 -2.66 0.25
C SER A 263 -19.32 -3.82 -0.75
N ALA A 264 -20.37 -4.64 -0.82
CA ALA A 264 -20.48 -5.71 -1.82
C ALA A 264 -20.33 -5.17 -3.26
N ALA A 265 -20.93 -4.01 -3.56
CA ALA A 265 -20.74 -3.37 -4.86
C ALA A 265 -19.27 -2.95 -5.12
N ARG A 266 -18.54 -2.47 -4.09
CA ARG A 266 -17.11 -2.13 -4.21
C ARG A 266 -16.22 -3.38 -4.29
N ILE A 267 -16.60 -4.48 -3.65
CA ILE A 267 -15.93 -5.78 -3.86
C ILE A 267 -16.10 -6.26 -5.30
N HIS A 268 -17.27 -6.06 -5.92
CA HIS A 268 -17.44 -6.33 -7.36
C HIS A 268 -16.59 -5.42 -8.24
N VAL A 269 -16.39 -4.14 -7.89
CA VAL A 269 -15.42 -3.25 -8.55
C VAL A 269 -14.02 -3.82 -8.45
N LEU A 270 -13.60 -4.21 -7.25
CA LEU A 270 -12.27 -4.80 -7.01
C LEU A 270 -12.06 -6.05 -7.88
N ASN A 271 -13.07 -6.92 -7.95
CA ASN A 271 -13.05 -8.14 -8.77
C ASN A 271 -13.03 -7.84 -10.27
N TYR A 272 -13.75 -6.81 -10.72
CA TYR A 272 -13.73 -6.35 -12.10
C TYR A 272 -12.32 -5.89 -12.50
N LEU A 273 -11.68 -5.07 -11.66
CA LEU A 273 -10.32 -4.59 -11.87
C LEU A 273 -9.29 -5.71 -11.77
N ALA A 274 -9.46 -6.65 -10.84
CA ALA A 274 -8.62 -7.85 -10.78
C ALA A 274 -8.80 -8.74 -12.02
N GLY A 275 -9.97 -8.74 -12.65
CA GLY A 275 -10.24 -9.46 -13.89
C GLY A 275 -9.44 -8.96 -15.10
N THR A 276 -8.86 -7.75 -15.04
CA THR A 276 -7.94 -7.24 -16.06
C THR A 276 -6.47 -7.55 -15.74
N LEU A 277 -6.21 -8.26 -14.64
CA LEU A 277 -4.90 -8.72 -14.20
C LEU A 277 -4.72 -10.20 -14.52
N GLY A 278 -3.60 -10.77 -14.10
CA GLY A 278 -3.18 -12.13 -14.37
C GLY A 278 -2.27 -12.27 -15.59
N SER A 279 -1.75 -13.47 -15.76
CA SER A 279 -0.96 -13.89 -16.92
C SER A 279 -1.62 -15.10 -17.58
N GLY A 280 -1.47 -15.23 -18.91
CA GLY A 280 -2.06 -16.35 -19.65
C GLY A 280 -1.52 -17.72 -19.25
N ASP A 281 -0.34 -17.76 -18.62
CA ASP A 281 0.33 -18.96 -18.11
C ASP A 281 -0.09 -19.36 -16.69
N GLY A 282 -0.99 -18.61 -16.05
CA GLY A 282 -1.45 -18.87 -14.68
C GLY A 282 -0.44 -18.55 -13.56
N SER A 283 0.76 -18.06 -13.89
CA SER A 283 1.78 -17.68 -12.89
C SER A 283 1.40 -16.45 -12.05
N ALA A 284 0.44 -15.67 -12.54
CA ALA A 284 -0.21 -14.57 -11.83
C ALA A 284 -1.72 -14.62 -12.07
N VAL A 285 -2.52 -14.39 -11.02
CA VAL A 285 -3.98 -14.43 -11.07
C VAL A 285 -4.55 -13.22 -10.35
N GLY A 286 -5.46 -12.50 -11.01
CA GLY A 286 -6.25 -11.47 -10.36
C GLY A 286 -7.12 -12.04 -9.24
N MET A 287 -6.92 -11.56 -8.01
CA MET A 287 -7.64 -12.04 -6.83
C MET A 287 -9.09 -11.54 -6.86
N ARG A 288 -10.04 -12.47 -6.95
CA ARG A 288 -11.48 -12.19 -6.92
C ARG A 288 -12.07 -12.56 -5.56
N PHE A 289 -12.47 -11.57 -4.79
CA PHE A 289 -12.98 -11.69 -3.44
C PHE A 289 -14.49 -11.99 -3.42
N THR A 290 -14.90 -12.89 -2.54
CA THR A 290 -16.30 -13.22 -2.31
C THR A 290 -16.89 -12.24 -1.29
N PRO A 291 -17.90 -11.44 -1.65
CA PRO A 291 -18.58 -10.56 -0.69
C PRO A 291 -19.13 -11.37 0.49
N GLN A 292 -18.92 -10.85 1.69
CA GLN A 292 -19.40 -11.40 2.96
C GLN A 292 -20.55 -10.55 3.50
N THR A 293 -21.38 -11.13 4.35
CA THR A 293 -22.57 -10.46 4.92
C THR A 293 -22.23 -9.25 5.80
N ASP A 294 -21.01 -9.21 6.35
CA ASP A 294 -20.51 -8.09 7.16
C ASP A 294 -19.77 -7.01 6.34
N GLY A 295 -19.89 -7.08 5.02
CA GLY A 295 -19.32 -6.11 4.10
C GLY A 295 -17.85 -6.34 3.74
N ARG A 296 -17.18 -7.37 4.27
CA ARG A 296 -15.82 -7.71 3.80
C ARG A 296 -15.88 -8.47 2.47
N GLY A 297 -14.80 -8.44 1.71
CA GLY A 297 -14.53 -9.43 0.65
C GLY A 297 -13.53 -10.46 1.17
N LEU A 298 -13.73 -11.75 0.89
CA LEU A 298 -12.81 -12.81 1.31
C LEU A 298 -12.26 -13.57 0.09
N PHE A 299 -10.95 -13.75 0.07
CA PHE A 299 -10.25 -14.65 -0.85
C PHE A 299 -9.46 -15.68 -0.04
N CYS A 300 -9.69 -16.96 -0.28
CA CYS A 300 -8.90 -18.05 0.32
C CYS A 300 -8.08 -18.75 -0.76
N LEU A 301 -6.81 -19.01 -0.48
CA LEU A 301 -5.94 -19.76 -1.38
C LEU A 301 -6.30 -21.26 -1.34
N PRO A 302 -6.00 -22.03 -2.41
CA PRO A 302 -6.13 -23.48 -2.38
C PRO A 302 -5.46 -24.10 -1.15
N GLY A 303 -6.15 -25.02 -0.48
CA GLY A 303 -5.68 -25.67 0.75
C GLY A 303 -5.85 -24.85 2.04
N ALA A 304 -6.24 -23.58 1.99
CA ALA A 304 -6.37 -22.74 3.18
C ALA A 304 -7.41 -23.25 4.20
N VAL A 305 -8.39 -24.04 3.76
CA VAL A 305 -9.39 -24.68 4.65
C VAL A 305 -8.78 -25.75 5.56
N ALA A 306 -7.67 -26.37 5.16
CA ALA A 306 -6.96 -27.37 5.95
C ALA A 306 -6.02 -26.73 6.99
N GLU A 307 -5.83 -25.40 6.96
CA GLU A 307 -5.00 -24.71 7.93
C GLU A 307 -5.64 -24.69 9.31
N ALA A 308 -4.85 -24.90 10.35
CA ALA A 308 -5.37 -24.94 11.72
C ALA A 308 -5.91 -23.57 12.19
N GLY A 309 -6.76 -23.61 13.21
CA GLY A 309 -7.18 -22.41 13.95
C GLY A 309 -8.07 -21.45 13.14
N ARG A 310 -7.70 -20.16 13.13
CA ARG A 310 -8.57 -19.10 12.59
C ARG A 310 -8.67 -19.11 11.06
N ILE A 311 -7.63 -19.56 10.36
CA ILE A 311 -7.59 -19.51 8.88
C ILE A 311 -8.50 -20.58 8.29
N GLY A 312 -8.39 -21.84 8.74
CA GLY A 312 -9.30 -22.90 8.31
C GLY A 312 -10.76 -22.57 8.61
N LYS A 313 -11.05 -22.04 9.80
CA LYS A 313 -12.41 -21.56 10.17
C LYS A 313 -12.90 -20.43 9.26
N LEU A 314 -12.04 -19.45 8.95
CA LEU A 314 -12.37 -18.36 8.03
C LEU A 314 -12.68 -18.87 6.62
N CYS A 315 -11.96 -19.90 6.16
CA CYS A 315 -12.09 -20.44 4.81
C CYS A 315 -13.06 -21.61 4.66
N ALA A 316 -13.62 -22.15 5.75
CA ALA A 316 -14.51 -23.32 5.73
C ALA A 316 -15.77 -23.13 4.88
N THR A 317 -16.36 -21.94 4.96
CA THR A 317 -17.56 -21.58 4.19
C THR A 317 -17.23 -20.76 2.95
N TRP A 318 -15.94 -20.51 2.68
CA TRP A 318 -15.53 -19.74 1.50
C TRP A 318 -15.94 -20.48 0.23
N ARG A 319 -16.40 -19.69 -0.74
CA ARG A 319 -16.73 -20.13 -2.09
C ARG A 319 -16.08 -19.15 -3.06
N PRO A 320 -15.73 -19.55 -4.30
CA PRO A 320 -15.26 -18.63 -5.32
C PRO A 320 -16.19 -17.44 -5.51
N ALA A 321 -15.63 -16.28 -5.87
CA ALA A 321 -16.42 -15.07 -6.03
C ALA A 321 -17.52 -15.26 -7.09
N PRO A 322 -18.77 -14.82 -6.82
CA PRO A 322 -19.85 -14.92 -7.77
C PRO A 322 -19.58 -14.01 -8.99
N ALA A 323 -20.27 -14.30 -10.09
CA ALA A 323 -20.27 -13.42 -11.26
C ALA A 323 -20.79 -12.03 -10.85
N ILE A 324 -20.24 -10.99 -11.49
CA ILE A 324 -20.73 -9.62 -11.29
C ILE A 324 -22.10 -9.49 -11.98
N PRO A 325 -23.16 -9.04 -11.28
CA PRO A 325 -24.47 -8.83 -11.90
C PRO A 325 -24.36 -7.94 -13.15
N ALA A 326 -25.07 -8.29 -14.23
CA ALA A 326 -24.87 -7.68 -15.55
C ALA A 326 -25.02 -6.14 -15.53
N ALA A 327 -26.08 -5.62 -14.90
CA ALA A 327 -26.30 -4.19 -14.75
C ALA A 327 -25.16 -3.49 -13.97
N LEU A 328 -24.69 -4.11 -12.88
CA LEU A 328 -23.56 -3.60 -12.11
C LEU A 328 -22.27 -3.63 -12.93
N ARG A 329 -22.02 -4.71 -13.69
CA ARG A 329 -20.85 -4.84 -14.55
C ARG A 329 -20.81 -3.73 -15.60
N ALA A 330 -21.93 -3.42 -16.26
CA ALA A 330 -22.01 -2.33 -17.22
C ALA A 330 -21.70 -0.97 -16.57
N ARG A 331 -22.27 -0.70 -15.40
CA ARG A 331 -21.99 0.52 -14.61
C ARG A 331 -20.51 0.63 -14.23
N ILE A 332 -19.90 -0.45 -13.76
CA ILE A 332 -18.47 -0.49 -13.41
C ILE A 332 -17.62 -0.24 -14.64
N ALA A 333 -17.91 -0.92 -15.76
CA ALA A 333 -17.17 -0.77 -17.00
C ALA A 333 -17.15 0.70 -17.48
N ALA A 334 -18.30 1.37 -17.46
CA ALA A 334 -18.42 2.77 -17.82
C ALA A 334 -17.65 3.70 -16.85
N ALA A 335 -17.74 3.46 -15.54
CA ALA A 335 -17.10 4.31 -14.53
C ALA A 335 -15.58 4.13 -14.44
N CYS A 336 -15.07 2.91 -14.67
CA CYS A 336 -13.65 2.56 -14.58
C CYS A 336 -12.91 2.72 -15.93
N ALA A 337 -13.58 3.11 -17.01
CA ALA A 337 -12.96 3.40 -18.31
C ALA A 337 -12.42 4.83 -18.41
N ARG A 338 -13.07 5.76 -17.70
CA ARG A 338 -12.58 7.12 -17.44
C ARG A 338 -11.56 7.08 -16.32
#